data_AF-A0AAW8BMI9-F1
#
_entry.id   AF-A0AAW8BMI9-F1
#
_cell.length_a   1.000
_cell.length_b   1.000
_cell.length_c   1.000
_cell.angle_alpha   90.00
_cell.angle_beta   90.00
_cell.angle_gamma   90.00
#
_symmetry.space_group_name_H-M   'P 1'
#
loop_
_entity.id
_entity.type
_entity.pdbx_description
1 polymer ?
#
loop_
_entity_poly.entity_id
_entity_poly.type
_entity_poly.pdbx_seq_one_letter_code
_entity_poly.pdbx_strand_id
1 'polypeptide(L)'
;MSGAVVCETNQGRFSIAIGDMMTGVIVGLEQDASAVRSAGLGTVDGVVLSFTEGAPGNSAKATKNGNSYQITGTATGVDNAGQQVSKTFEVDATCP
;
A
#
# COMPACT_ATOMS: atom_id res chain seq x y z
N MET A 1 8.71 6.47 -17.03
CA MET A 1 9.28 5.24 -16.45
C MET A 1 8.56 5.02 -15.14
N SER A 2 7.63 4.07 -15.12
CA SER A 2 7.02 3.54 -13.89
C SER A 2 8.14 3.03 -13.00
N GLY A 3 8.15 3.42 -11.72
CA GLY A 3 9.17 2.97 -10.76
C GLY A 3 9.30 1.45 -10.75
N ALA A 4 10.46 0.94 -10.38
CA ALA A 4 10.67 -0.50 -10.29
C ALA A 4 9.59 -1.11 -9.39
N VAL A 5 8.83 -2.06 -9.95
CA VAL A 5 7.87 -2.87 -9.18
C VAL A 5 8.61 -4.12 -8.76
N VAL A 6 8.73 -4.30 -7.45
CA VAL A 6 9.39 -5.47 -6.86
C VAL A 6 8.33 -6.24 -6.09
N CYS A 7 8.10 -7.48 -6.50
CA CYS A 7 7.14 -8.36 -5.86
C CYS A 7 7.90 -9.49 -5.17
N GLU A 8 7.74 -9.59 -3.85
CA GLU A 8 8.37 -10.63 -3.04
C GLU A 8 7.32 -11.42 -2.28
N THR A 9 7.50 -12.74 -2.21
CA THR A 9 6.71 -13.62 -1.35
C THR A 9 7.60 -14.17 -0.25
N ASN A 10 7.35 -13.78 1.00
CA ASN A 10 8.12 -14.26 2.15
C ASN A 10 7.20 -14.96 3.15
N GLN A 11 7.42 -16.26 3.35
CA GLN A 11 6.66 -17.10 4.29
C GLN A 11 5.12 -16.96 4.15
N GLY A 12 4.61 -16.97 2.92
CA GLY A 12 3.18 -16.85 2.63
C GLY A 12 2.64 -15.42 2.63
N ARG A 13 3.45 -14.41 2.98
CA ARG A 13 3.09 -13.00 2.88
C ARG A 13 3.62 -12.44 1.56
N PHE A 14 2.73 -11.86 0.76
CA PHE A 14 3.11 -11.21 -0.48
C PHE A 14 3.28 -9.71 -0.26
N SER A 15 4.35 -9.15 -0.78
CA SER A 15 4.62 -7.72 -0.70
C SER A 15 5.00 -7.16 -2.06
N ILE A 16 4.37 -6.05 -2.42
CA ILE A 16 4.64 -5.29 -3.63
C ILE A 16 5.24 -3.96 -3.22
N ALA A 17 6.50 -3.72 -3.59
CA ALA A 17 7.14 -2.42 -3.47
C ALA A 17 7.13 -1.73 -4.84
N ILE A 18 6.76 -0.45 -4.87
CA ILE A 18 6.71 0.36 -6.09
C ILE A 18 7.54 1.62 -5.87
N GLY A 19 8.55 1.79 -6.71
CA GLY A 19 9.44 2.95 -6.64
C GLY A 19 10.74 2.68 -5.88
N ASP A 20 11.37 3.75 -5.39
CA ASP A 20 12.62 3.72 -4.63
C ASP A 20 12.35 3.34 -3.15
N MET A 21 13.30 2.72 -2.46
CA MET A 21 13.26 2.49 -1.01
C MET A 21 12.95 3.77 -0.19
N MET A 22 13.29 4.96 -0.69
CA MET A 22 13.11 6.25 0.00
C MET A 22 11.74 6.90 -0.23
N THR A 23 11.13 6.69 -1.39
CA THR A 23 9.87 7.38 -1.79
C THR A 23 8.79 6.41 -2.26
N GLY A 24 9.05 5.11 -2.15
CA GLY A 24 8.22 4.07 -2.70
C GLY A 24 7.05 3.69 -1.81
N VAL A 25 6.03 3.12 -2.44
CA VAL A 25 4.88 2.54 -1.76
C VAL A 25 5.14 1.06 -1.54
N ILE A 26 4.94 0.58 -0.32
CA ILE A 26 5.09 -0.84 0.02
C ILE A 26 3.74 -1.37 0.45
N VAL A 27 3.16 -2.29 -0.31
CA VAL A 27 1.88 -2.93 0.00
C VAL A 27 2.12 -4.38 0.40
N GLY A 28 1.68 -4.76 1.59
CA GLY A 28 1.62 -6.15 2.04
C GLY A 28 0.19 -6.68 1.87
N LEU A 29 0.03 -7.76 1.13
CA LEU A 29 -1.24 -8.38 0.80
C LEU A 29 -1.10 -9.90 0.65
N GLU A 30 -2.21 -10.59 0.44
CA GLU A 30 -2.21 -12.00 0.07
C GLU A 30 -1.90 -12.13 -1.44
N GLN A 31 -1.20 -13.20 -1.84
CA GLN A 31 -0.75 -13.37 -3.24
C GLN A 31 -1.90 -13.52 -4.25
N ASP A 32 -3.06 -13.97 -3.78
CA ASP A 32 -4.32 -14.07 -4.53
C ASP A 32 -5.14 -12.76 -4.51
N ALA A 33 -4.62 -11.71 -3.88
CA ALA A 33 -5.29 -10.44 -3.62
C ALA A 33 -6.58 -10.54 -2.78
N SER A 34 -6.77 -11.64 -2.03
CA SER A 34 -7.94 -11.82 -1.17
C SER A 34 -8.05 -10.81 -0.04
N ALA A 35 -6.91 -10.39 0.51
CA ALA A 35 -6.83 -9.40 1.58
C ALA A 35 -5.59 -8.52 1.47
N VAL A 36 -5.74 -7.24 1.83
CA VAL A 36 -4.63 -6.30 2.00
C VAL A 36 -4.34 -6.18 3.49
N ARG A 37 -3.11 -6.46 3.91
CA ARG A 37 -2.70 -6.46 5.31
C ARG A 37 -2.15 -5.11 5.75
N SER A 38 -1.38 -4.47 4.89
CA SER A 38 -0.71 -3.20 5.20
C SER A 38 -0.32 -2.45 3.93
N ALA A 39 -0.24 -1.12 3.99
CA ALA A 39 0.39 -0.33 2.95
C ALA A 39 1.13 0.86 3.56
N GLY A 40 2.41 1.03 3.25
CA GLY A 40 3.16 2.23 3.56
C GLY A 40 3.19 3.14 2.34
N LEU A 41 2.53 4.29 2.42
CA LEU A 41 2.57 5.30 1.35
C LEU A 41 3.74 6.28 1.50
N GLY A 42 4.42 6.23 2.64
CA GLY A 42 5.47 7.19 2.99
C GLY A 42 4.89 8.53 3.45
N THR A 43 5.66 9.59 3.25
CA THR A 43 5.28 10.95 3.66
C THR A 43 4.60 11.67 2.49
N VAL A 44 3.32 12.02 2.66
CA VAL A 44 2.52 12.79 1.70
C VAL A 44 2.09 14.08 2.37
N ASP A 45 2.40 15.23 1.75
CA ASP A 45 2.09 16.57 2.31
C ASP A 45 2.62 16.78 3.75
N GLY A 46 3.76 16.17 4.08
CA GLY A 46 4.35 16.25 5.41
C GLY A 46 3.70 15.35 6.47
N VAL A 47 2.78 14.46 6.06
CA VAL A 47 2.14 13.47 6.92
C VAL A 47 2.53 12.06 6.50
N VAL A 48 2.99 11.25 7.46
CA VAL A 48 3.25 9.83 7.22
C VAL A 48 1.93 9.09 7.14
N LEU A 49 1.60 8.58 5.96
CA LEU A 49 0.36 7.83 5.73
C LEU A 49 0.66 6.34 5.66
N SER A 50 -0.12 5.58 6.44
CA SER A 50 -0.05 4.13 6.43
C SER A 50 -1.43 3.50 6.55
N PHE A 51 -1.61 2.40 5.87
CA PHE A 51 -2.74 1.50 6.01
C PHE A 51 -2.29 0.28 6.81
N THR A 52 -3.12 -0.10 7.78
CA THR A 52 -2.99 -1.34 8.55
C THR A 52 -4.37 -1.94 8.67
N GLU A 53 -4.52 -3.21 8.33
CA GLU A 53 -5.77 -3.95 8.46
C GLU A 53 -6.28 -3.91 9.92
N GLY A 54 -7.58 -3.64 10.09
CA GLY A 54 -8.23 -3.58 11.40
C GLY A 54 -8.04 -2.26 12.17
N ALA A 55 -7.20 -1.34 11.68
CA ALA A 55 -7.09 -0.01 12.27
C ALA A 55 -8.32 0.86 11.96
N PRO A 56 -8.75 1.74 12.90
CA PRO A 56 -9.92 2.59 12.70
C PRO A 56 -9.68 3.61 11.58
N GLY A 57 -10.64 3.71 10.65
CA GLY A 57 -10.58 4.62 9.50
C GLY A 57 -9.78 4.08 8.31
N ASN A 58 -9.11 2.94 8.46
CA ASN A 58 -8.37 2.27 7.40
C ASN A 58 -9.27 1.25 6.69
N SER A 59 -9.23 1.26 5.36
CA SER A 59 -9.84 0.22 4.53
C SER A 59 -8.99 0.02 3.29
N ALA A 60 -8.84 -1.21 2.82
CA ALA A 60 -8.16 -1.47 1.55
C ALA A 60 -8.73 -2.74 0.92
N LYS A 61 -8.69 -2.76 -0.41
CA LYS A 61 -9.08 -3.90 -1.25
C LYS A 61 -8.04 -4.03 -2.35
N ALA A 62 -7.74 -5.27 -2.70
CA ALA A 62 -6.92 -5.59 -3.84
C ALA A 62 -7.70 -6.45 -4.81
N THR A 63 -7.39 -6.31 -6.09
CA THR A 63 -7.85 -7.19 -7.16
C THR A 63 -6.66 -7.64 -7.98
N LYS A 64 -6.64 -8.92 -8.33
CA LYS A 64 -5.59 -9.52 -9.14
C LYS A 64 -6.14 -9.90 -10.51
N ASN A 65 -5.51 -9.37 -11.56
CA ASN A 65 -5.80 -9.64 -12.96
C ASN A 65 -4.54 -10.22 -13.63
N GLY A 66 -4.42 -11.56 -13.61
CA GLY A 66 -3.20 -12.23 -14.06
C GLY A 66 -2.01 -11.88 -13.17
N ASN A 67 -1.05 -11.14 -13.73
CA ASN A 67 0.13 -10.63 -13.00
C ASN A 67 -0.01 -9.17 -12.55
N SER A 68 -1.14 -8.53 -12.86
CA SER A 68 -1.43 -7.17 -12.42
C SER A 68 -2.24 -7.16 -11.14
N TYR A 69 -1.89 -6.26 -10.24
CA TYR A 69 -2.50 -6.04 -8.95
C TYR A 69 -2.96 -4.59 -8.88
N GLN A 70 -4.25 -4.39 -8.64
CA GLN A 70 -4.83 -3.08 -8.39
C GLN A 70 -5.28 -3.04 -6.94
N ILE A 71 -4.71 -2.11 -6.18
CA ILE A 71 -4.99 -1.92 -4.76
C ILE A 71 -5.59 -0.54 -4.57
N THR A 72 -6.76 -0.48 -3.97
CA THR A 72 -7.43 0.76 -3.60
C THR A 72 -7.73 0.75 -2.12
N GLY A 73 -7.56 1.88 -1.46
CA GLY A 73 -7.83 1.97 -0.03
C GLY A 73 -7.78 3.37 0.51
N THR A 74 -7.98 3.46 1.81
CA THR A 74 -7.84 4.65 2.64
C THR A 74 -6.77 4.37 3.67
N ALA A 75 -5.70 5.15 3.63
CA ALA A 75 -4.67 5.18 4.64
C ALA A 75 -4.94 6.34 5.59
N THR A 76 -4.50 6.19 6.83
CA THR A 76 -4.56 7.24 7.84
C THR A 76 -3.17 7.62 8.31
N GLY A 77 -3.07 8.82 8.85
CA GLY A 77 -1.87 9.35 9.46
C GLY A 77 -2.21 10.44 10.46
N VAL A 78 -1.19 10.98 11.10
CA VAL A 78 -1.32 12.08 12.06
C VAL A 78 -0.50 13.25 11.54
N ASP A 79 -1.14 14.40 11.38
CA ASP A 79 -0.47 15.61 10.92
C ASP A 79 0.35 16.30 12.02
N ASN A 80 1.02 17.40 11.67
CA ASN A 80 1.82 18.18 12.62
C ASN A 80 0.98 18.86 13.72
N ALA A 81 -0.34 18.98 13.54
CA ALA A 81 -1.27 19.50 14.55
C ALA A 81 -1.82 18.39 15.46
N GLY A 82 -1.43 17.13 15.24
CA GLY A 82 -1.93 15.97 15.98
C GLY A 82 -3.31 15.52 15.54
N GLN A 83 -3.81 15.99 14.39
CA GLN A 83 -5.10 15.59 13.85
C GLN A 83 -4.96 14.34 12.99
N GLN A 84 -5.93 13.43 13.12
CA GLN A 84 -6.00 12.28 12.24
C GLN A 84 -6.42 12.75 10.85
N VAL A 85 -5.58 12.44 9.86
CA VAL A 85 -5.89 12.65 8.45
C VAL A 85 -6.07 11.30 7.77
N SER A 86 -6.99 11.25 6.82
CA SER A 86 -7.19 10.09 5.96
C SER A 86 -7.03 10.52 4.51
N LYS A 87 -6.37 9.68 3.72
CA LYS A 87 -6.29 9.85 2.26
C LYS A 87 -6.55 8.53 1.57
N THR A 88 -7.28 8.62 0.46
CA THR A 88 -7.42 7.49 -0.44
C THR A 88 -6.14 7.31 -1.24
N PHE A 89 -5.78 6.07 -1.51
CA PHE A 89 -4.68 5.70 -2.36
C PHE A 89 -5.12 4.65 -3.36
N GLU A 90 -4.52 4.71 -4.54
CA GLU A 90 -4.66 3.72 -5.58
C GLU A 90 -3.26 3.33 -6.04
N VAL A 91 -3.06 2.05 -6.20
CA VAL A 91 -1.79 1.44 -6.54
C VAL A 91 -2.04 0.40 -7.63
N ASP A 92 -1.47 0.66 -8.80
CA ASP A 92 -1.44 -0.28 -9.91
C ASP A 92 -0.01 -0.80 -10.08
N ALA A 93 0.17 -2.10 -9.89
CA ALA A 93 1.45 -2.77 -10.05
C ALA A 93 1.30 -4.01 -10.92
N THR A 94 2.26 -4.22 -11.81
CA THR A 94 2.38 -5.48 -12.56
C THR A 94 3.67 -6.15 -12.13
N CYS A 95 3.55 -7.33 -11.54
CA CYS A 95 4.70 -8.14 -11.16
C CYS A 95 5.27 -8.87 -12.40
N PRO A 96 6.60 -8.87 -12.61
CA PRO A 96 7.23 -9.63 -13.69
C PRO A 96 7.16 -11.15 -13.45
#